data_AF-A0A662SHM4-F1
#
_entry.id   AF-A0A662SHM4-F1
#
_cell.length_a   1.000
_cell.length_b   1.000
_cell.length_c   1.000
_cell.angle_alpha   90.00
_cell.angle_beta   90.00
_cell.angle_gamma   90.00
#
_symmetry.space_group_name_H-M   'P 1'
#
loop_
_entity.id
_entity.type
_entity.pdbx_description
1 polymer ?
#
loop_
_entity_poly.entity_id
_entity_poly.type
_entity_poly.pdbx_seq_one_letter_code
_entity_poly.pdbx_strand_id
1 'polypeptide(L)'
;MTGRQLISLLQCILLAFSTVGIVLGTIRVMKTEAQYVRFGYWAITFYANHTFRYDVGEEIWKGEVGSETPLTDEEWEQYKREAEETFKALMTGRMDETWLFYVGATIYDVISAEHTLAVSNETRWFAIKFLGFNFDDEHHRYYCSYLVYWPLLGAKGDEVSTYGNFWERVGPDTWKFRFWDPWHLESTDFWLDYPSFYAGPGVTFVEAKAIHDSGEEKPPHVDTATEKSWKWDKNGYISYYEITISYPGADNTDIISMGYFFFVSDKTVGYVAPGAPDKALKDKFEKHLKQLVEKPVPTPGESTLLVGGPIANRYVTAYNDMLGISWDGFKLIYNGVTYEPVWKSEDYAVLGAIHSDGSFIFLVEGCTRYGTEAAANFIKAHLSELSRCGVYILKWTDINGNGRYDPFDTVEIVVHP
;
A
#
# COMPACT_ATOMS: atom_id res chain seq x y z
N MET A 1 -64.38 43.73 31.48
CA MET A 1 -63.73 42.45 31.80
C MET A 1 -63.14 42.56 33.20
N THR A 2 -63.48 41.64 34.10
CA THR A 2 -62.86 41.60 35.43
C THR A 2 -61.43 41.07 35.32
N GLY A 3 -60.55 41.39 36.28
CA GLY A 3 -59.15 40.95 36.24
C GLY A 3 -58.98 39.43 36.07
N ARG A 4 -59.91 38.63 36.60
CA ARG A 4 -59.94 37.16 36.39
C ARG A 4 -60.24 36.75 34.94
N GLN A 5 -61.10 37.49 34.23
CA GLN A 5 -61.40 37.21 32.83
C GLN A 5 -60.20 37.54 31.92
N LEU A 6 -59.43 38.56 32.27
CA LEU A 6 -58.21 38.93 31.54
C LEU A 6 -57.12 37.86 31.69
N ILE A 7 -56.94 37.33 32.91
CA ILE A 7 -55.98 36.25 33.19
C ILE A 7 -56.39 34.96 32.47
N SER A 8 -57.67 34.62 32.48
CA SER A 8 -58.17 33.40 31.81
C SER A 8 -58.01 33.49 30.29
N LEU A 9 -58.26 34.67 29.70
CA LEU A 9 -58.03 34.90 28.27
C LEU A 9 -56.54 34.81 27.91
N LEU A 10 -55.65 35.37 28.74
CA LEU A 10 -54.21 35.29 28.53
C LEU A 10 -53.71 33.83 28.62
N GLN A 11 -54.23 33.05 29.56
CA GLN A 11 -53.91 31.63 29.70
C GLN A 11 -54.39 30.80 28.51
N CYS A 12 -55.59 31.06 27.99
CA CYS A 12 -56.09 30.40 26.78
C CYS A 12 -55.26 30.77 25.54
N ILE A 13 -54.83 32.03 25.42
CA ILE A 13 -53.97 32.49 24.32
C ILE A 13 -52.58 31.85 24.42
N LEU A 14 -51.98 31.81 25.61
CA LEU A 14 -50.69 31.15 25.84
C LEU A 14 -50.76 29.64 25.60
N LEU A 15 -51.85 28.98 26.00
CA LEU A 15 -52.08 27.57 25.67
C LEU A 15 -52.19 27.41 24.15
N ALA A 16 -53.01 28.21 23.46
CA ALA A 16 -53.17 28.11 22.00
C ALA A 16 -51.85 28.33 21.25
N PHE A 17 -51.02 29.30 21.66
CA PHE A 17 -49.69 29.50 21.07
C PHE A 17 -48.72 28.36 21.41
N SER A 18 -48.80 27.77 22.61
CA SER A 18 -47.98 26.60 22.96
C SER A 18 -48.39 25.36 22.16
N THR A 19 -49.69 25.13 21.94
CA THR A 19 -50.18 24.01 21.13
C THR A 19 -49.90 24.20 19.66
N VAL A 20 -50.00 25.43 19.12
CA VAL A 20 -49.62 25.74 17.74
C VAL A 20 -48.11 25.66 17.55
N GLY A 21 -47.30 26.08 18.53
CA GLY A 21 -45.84 25.91 18.52
C GLY A 21 -45.40 24.45 18.63
N ILE A 22 -46.12 23.63 19.41
CA ILE A 22 -45.89 22.18 19.49
C ILE A 22 -46.32 21.52 18.17
N VAL A 23 -47.50 21.82 17.65
CA VAL A 23 -48.01 21.24 16.38
C VAL A 23 -47.15 21.67 15.19
N LEU A 24 -46.75 22.94 15.07
CA LEU A 24 -45.84 23.40 14.02
C LEU A 24 -44.39 22.95 14.25
N GLY A 25 -43.98 22.71 15.50
CA GLY A 25 -42.68 22.11 15.84
C GLY A 25 -42.62 20.60 15.54
N THR A 26 -43.73 19.87 15.71
CA THR A 26 -43.88 18.45 15.34
C THR A 26 -44.26 18.23 13.87
N ILE A 27 -44.69 19.28 13.15
CA ILE A 27 -44.70 19.34 11.69
C ILE A 27 -43.41 20.02 11.19
N ARG A 28 -42.28 19.82 11.88
CA ARG A 28 -41.13 19.37 11.10
C ARG A 28 -41.56 18.01 10.59
N VAL A 29 -42.02 17.99 9.34
CA VAL A 29 -41.97 16.80 8.50
C VAL A 29 -40.61 16.20 8.81
N MET A 30 -40.58 15.16 9.65
CA MET A 30 -39.54 14.16 9.58
C MET A 30 -39.73 13.67 8.16
N LYS A 31 -39.03 14.32 7.21
CA LYS A 31 -38.60 13.62 6.02
C LYS A 31 -37.98 12.40 6.65
N THR A 32 -38.66 11.27 6.54
CA THR A 32 -38.00 9.99 6.69
C THR A 32 -36.82 10.12 5.76
N GLU A 33 -35.66 10.49 6.32
CA GLU A 33 -34.38 10.35 5.64
C GLU A 33 -34.46 8.96 5.05
N ALA A 34 -34.26 8.84 3.74
CA ALA A 34 -34.31 7.54 3.11
C ALA A 34 -33.39 6.64 3.94
N GLN A 35 -33.97 5.61 4.57
CA GLN A 35 -33.15 4.67 5.32
C GLN A 35 -32.34 3.93 4.26
N TYR A 36 -31.03 4.18 4.27
CA TYR A 36 -30.09 3.49 3.41
C TYR A 36 -29.50 2.33 4.20
N VAL A 37 -29.50 1.15 3.59
CA VAL A 37 -28.74 -0.01 4.06
C VAL A 37 -27.43 0.00 3.29
N ARG A 38 -26.32 -0.23 4.01
CA ARG A 38 -24.96 -0.25 3.44
C ARG A 38 -24.46 -1.67 3.46
N PHE A 39 -23.96 -2.14 2.33
CA PHE A 39 -23.31 -3.44 2.22
C PHE A 39 -21.83 -3.23 2.00
N GLY A 40 -21.02 -3.88 2.84
CA GLY A 40 -19.57 -3.85 2.69
C GLY A 40 -19.19 -4.45 1.35
N TYR A 41 -18.44 -3.69 0.55
CA TYR A 41 -17.85 -4.19 -0.68
C TYR A 41 -16.33 -4.20 -0.50
N TRP A 42 -15.72 -5.34 -0.78
CA TRP A 42 -14.28 -5.38 -0.92
C TRP A 42 -13.84 -6.40 -1.97
N ALA A 43 -12.77 -6.04 -2.67
CA ALA A 43 -12.21 -6.87 -3.71
C ALA A 43 -10.68 -6.82 -3.71
N ILE A 44 -10.06 -7.93 -4.09
CA ILE A 44 -8.62 -8.06 -4.22
C ILE A 44 -8.27 -8.54 -5.62
N THR A 45 -7.49 -7.78 -6.36
CA THR A 45 -6.92 -8.19 -7.65
C THR A 45 -5.43 -8.45 -7.51
N PHE A 46 -5.00 -9.69 -7.68
CA PHE A 46 -3.58 -10.06 -7.60
C PHE A 46 -2.83 -9.78 -8.89
N TYR A 47 -1.57 -9.35 -8.79
CA TYR A 47 -0.68 -9.14 -9.92
C TYR A 47 0.62 -9.94 -9.77
N ALA A 48 1.21 -10.35 -10.90
CA ALA A 48 2.44 -11.14 -10.96
C ALA A 48 3.71 -10.29 -10.71
N ASN A 49 3.71 -9.51 -9.62
CA ASN A 49 4.79 -8.62 -9.22
C ASN A 49 4.75 -8.30 -7.72
N HIS A 50 4.21 -9.20 -6.90
CA HIS A 50 4.09 -9.02 -5.44
C HIS A 50 3.26 -7.79 -5.05
N THR A 51 2.27 -7.45 -5.89
CA THR A 51 1.25 -6.46 -5.55
C THR A 51 -0.16 -7.02 -5.69
N PHE A 52 -1.10 -6.41 -4.99
CA PHE A 52 -2.52 -6.56 -5.29
C PHE A 52 -3.22 -5.21 -5.22
N ARG A 53 -4.27 -5.04 -6.01
CA ARG A 53 -5.21 -3.93 -5.84
C ARG A 53 -6.25 -4.34 -4.82
N TYR A 54 -6.46 -3.52 -3.81
CA TYR A 54 -7.50 -3.65 -2.82
C TYR A 54 -8.55 -2.55 -3.04
N ASP A 55 -9.75 -2.95 -3.41
CA ASP A 55 -10.90 -2.06 -3.50
C ASP A 55 -11.76 -2.27 -2.26
N VAL A 56 -12.14 -1.21 -1.58
CA VAL A 56 -12.99 -1.27 -0.37
C VAL A 56 -13.97 -0.12 -0.35
N GLY A 57 -15.22 -0.41 -0.01
CA GLY A 57 -16.26 0.58 0.04
C GLY A 57 -17.61 0.00 0.42
N GLU A 58 -18.66 0.63 -0.07
CA GLU A 58 -20.04 0.30 0.28
C GLU A 58 -20.93 0.29 -0.96
N GLU A 59 -21.82 -0.68 -1.03
CA GLU A 59 -22.97 -0.72 -1.92
C GLU A 59 -24.20 -0.20 -1.16
N ILE A 60 -24.97 0.70 -1.78
CA ILE A 60 -26.03 1.42 -1.09
C ILE A 60 -27.40 0.97 -1.58
N TRP A 61 -28.23 0.54 -0.64
CA TRP A 61 -29.59 0.08 -0.88
C TRP A 61 -30.58 0.91 -0.08
N LYS A 62 -31.85 0.86 -0.45
CA LYS A 62 -32.95 1.53 0.27
C LYS A 62 -33.71 0.53 1.13
N GLY A 63 -34.11 0.94 2.32
CA GLY A 63 -35.02 0.20 3.20
C GLY A 63 -34.43 -0.08 4.58
N GLU A 64 -34.90 -1.15 5.21
CA GLU A 64 -34.37 -1.67 6.47
C GLU A 64 -33.81 -3.08 6.23
N VAL A 65 -32.85 -3.49 7.07
CA VAL A 65 -32.23 -4.83 7.00
C VAL A 65 -33.29 -5.93 6.95
N GLY A 66 -33.21 -6.79 5.93
CA GLY A 66 -34.16 -7.86 5.62
C GLY A 66 -35.33 -7.45 4.72
N SER A 67 -35.38 -6.19 4.29
CA SER A 67 -36.42 -5.63 3.41
C SER A 67 -35.87 -4.62 2.38
N GLU A 68 -34.56 -4.63 2.19
CA GLU A 68 -33.86 -3.73 1.28
C GLU A 68 -34.19 -3.95 -0.20
N THR A 69 -34.12 -2.87 -0.98
CA THR A 69 -34.22 -2.87 -2.44
C THR A 69 -33.11 -2.04 -3.05
N PRO A 70 -32.62 -2.38 -4.26
CA PRO A 70 -31.66 -1.53 -4.98
C PRO A 70 -32.21 -0.11 -5.14
N LEU A 71 -31.33 0.88 -5.12
CA LEU A 71 -31.73 2.25 -5.44
C LEU A 71 -32.17 2.34 -6.90
N THR A 72 -32.99 3.33 -7.20
CA THR A 72 -33.11 3.85 -8.58
C THR A 72 -31.94 4.80 -8.87
N ASP A 73 -31.63 5.04 -10.14
CA ASP A 73 -30.56 5.99 -10.53
C ASP A 73 -30.79 7.40 -9.95
N GLU A 74 -32.04 7.85 -9.89
CA GLU A 74 -32.40 9.15 -9.31
C GLU A 74 -32.12 9.21 -7.79
N GLU A 75 -32.40 8.11 -7.08
CA GLU A 75 -32.13 7.98 -5.65
C GLU A 75 -30.63 7.83 -5.38
N TRP A 76 -29.89 7.15 -6.25
CA TRP A 76 -28.43 7.08 -6.17
C TRP A 76 -27.79 8.46 -6.36
N GLU A 77 -28.23 9.23 -7.35
CA GLU A 77 -27.79 10.62 -7.53
C GLU A 77 -28.17 11.50 -6.34
N GLN A 78 -29.32 11.24 -5.70
CA GLN A 78 -29.69 11.92 -4.45
C GLN A 78 -28.76 11.55 -3.30
N TYR A 79 -28.49 10.26 -3.10
CA TYR A 79 -27.54 9.79 -2.09
C TYR A 79 -26.16 10.44 -2.29
N LYS A 80 -25.66 10.51 -3.53
CA LYS A 80 -24.36 11.11 -3.81
C LYS A 80 -24.28 12.58 -3.39
N ARG A 81 -25.37 13.34 -3.54
CA ARG A 81 -25.47 14.73 -3.06
C ARG A 81 -25.54 14.81 -1.54
N GLU A 82 -26.26 13.90 -0.91
CA GLU A 82 -26.39 13.83 0.55
C GLU A 82 -25.08 13.42 1.24
N ALA A 83 -24.29 12.55 0.60
CA ALA A 83 -23.03 12.02 1.11
C ALA A 83 -21.77 12.78 0.63
N GLU A 84 -21.93 13.95 -0.02
CA GLU A 84 -20.83 14.69 -0.67
C GLU A 84 -19.62 14.94 0.27
N GLU A 85 -19.87 15.33 1.52
CA GLU A 85 -18.81 15.59 2.49
C GLU A 85 -18.06 14.32 2.91
N THR A 86 -18.76 13.18 3.03
CA THR A 86 -18.14 11.87 3.27
C THR A 86 -17.23 11.50 2.10
N PHE A 87 -17.70 11.69 0.87
CA PHE A 87 -16.90 11.40 -0.32
C PHE A 87 -15.68 12.31 -0.44
N LYS A 88 -15.80 13.60 -0.08
CA LYS A 88 -14.63 14.50 -0.01
C LYS A 88 -13.56 13.98 0.93
N ALA A 89 -13.94 13.42 2.08
CA ALA A 89 -12.98 12.80 2.99
C ALA A 89 -12.34 11.55 2.36
N LEU A 90 -13.13 10.66 1.75
CA LEU A 90 -12.64 9.44 1.12
C LEU A 90 -11.72 9.71 -0.10
N MET A 91 -12.01 10.75 -0.87
CA MET A 91 -11.16 11.20 -1.99
C MET A 91 -9.74 11.62 -1.57
N THR A 92 -9.50 11.87 -0.28
CA THR A 92 -8.14 12.14 0.24
C THR A 92 -7.32 10.88 0.49
N GLY A 93 -7.90 9.69 0.31
CA GLY A 93 -7.24 8.41 0.57
C GLY A 93 -7.15 8.05 2.04
N ARG A 94 -7.93 8.70 2.91
CA ARG A 94 -8.02 8.35 4.34
C ARG A 94 -8.49 6.90 4.47
N MET A 95 -7.65 6.05 5.07
CA MET A 95 -8.03 4.69 5.44
C MET A 95 -8.47 4.65 6.89
N ASP A 96 -9.56 3.93 7.13
CA ASP A 96 -9.92 3.48 8.48
C ASP A 96 -8.92 2.41 8.96
N GLU A 97 -8.69 2.32 10.27
CA GLU A 97 -7.83 1.28 10.85
C GLU A 97 -8.39 -0.12 10.59
N THR A 98 -9.72 -0.23 10.52
CA THR A 98 -10.38 -1.47 10.12
C THR A 98 -10.04 -1.85 8.67
N TRP A 99 -9.89 -0.88 7.77
CA TRP A 99 -9.48 -1.18 6.37
C TRP A 99 -8.01 -1.60 6.27
N LEU A 100 -7.16 -1.07 7.15
CA LEU A 100 -5.76 -1.49 7.26
C LEU A 100 -5.63 -2.92 7.78
N PHE A 101 -6.56 -3.37 8.63
CA PHE A 101 -6.60 -4.73 9.12
C PHE A 101 -6.75 -5.71 7.96
N TYR A 102 -7.64 -5.40 7.00
CA TYR A 102 -7.97 -6.24 5.83
C TYR A 102 -6.83 -6.46 4.84
N VAL A 103 -5.81 -5.60 4.91
CA VAL A 103 -4.59 -5.75 4.12
C VAL A 103 -3.38 -6.11 4.98
N GLY A 104 -3.59 -6.51 6.24
CA GLY A 104 -2.56 -7.01 7.15
C GLY A 104 -1.63 -5.91 7.70
N ALA A 105 -2.05 -4.65 7.64
CA ALA A 105 -1.27 -3.51 8.15
C ALA A 105 -1.55 -3.20 9.62
N THR A 106 -2.65 -3.71 10.17
CA THR A 106 -2.97 -3.69 11.61
C THR A 106 -3.31 -5.09 12.10
N ILE A 107 -3.19 -5.29 13.41
CA ILE A 107 -3.64 -6.45 14.17
C ILE A 107 -4.82 -5.98 15.03
N TYR A 108 -5.90 -6.75 15.06
CA TYR A 108 -7.02 -6.49 15.96
C TYR A 108 -6.83 -7.25 17.28
N ASP A 109 -6.75 -6.54 18.40
CA ASP A 109 -6.74 -7.12 19.73
C ASP A 109 -8.18 -7.24 20.25
N VAL A 110 -8.68 -8.47 20.30
CA VAL A 110 -10.05 -8.79 20.73
C VAL A 110 -10.31 -8.45 22.20
N ILE A 111 -9.27 -8.42 23.04
CA ILE A 111 -9.43 -8.13 24.48
C ILE A 111 -9.67 -6.64 24.69
N SER A 112 -8.91 -5.80 24.00
CA SER A 112 -9.05 -4.34 24.09
C SER A 112 -10.07 -3.78 23.09
N ALA A 113 -10.44 -4.56 22.07
CA ALA A 113 -11.18 -4.11 20.89
C ALA A 113 -10.48 -2.96 20.13
N GLU A 114 -9.15 -2.95 20.14
CA GLU A 114 -8.32 -1.93 19.50
C GLU A 114 -7.51 -2.50 18.33
N HIS A 115 -7.32 -1.68 17.30
CA HIS A 115 -6.37 -1.97 16.21
C HIS A 115 -4.98 -1.47 16.59
N THR A 116 -3.98 -2.35 16.49
CA THR A 116 -2.57 -2.01 16.64
C THR A 116 -1.88 -2.12 15.29
N LEU A 117 -1.12 -1.10 14.89
CA LEU A 117 -0.34 -1.16 13.66
C LEU A 117 0.67 -2.31 13.69
N ALA A 118 0.58 -3.21 12.70
CA ALA A 118 1.52 -4.32 12.52
C ALA A 118 2.83 -3.84 11.87
N VAL A 119 2.74 -2.75 11.11
CA VAL A 119 3.85 -2.09 10.42
C VAL A 119 4.03 -0.67 10.95
N SER A 120 5.24 -0.12 10.91
CA SER A 120 5.43 1.29 11.19
C SER A 120 4.62 2.16 10.23
N ASN A 121 4.22 3.37 10.69
CA ASN A 121 3.51 4.33 9.85
C ASN A 121 4.23 4.56 8.53
N GLU A 122 5.56 4.58 8.54
CA GLU A 122 6.36 4.82 7.35
C GLU A 122 6.30 3.65 6.38
N THR A 123 6.44 2.41 6.84
CA THR A 123 6.25 1.21 6.01
C THR A 123 4.86 1.20 5.37
N ARG A 124 3.83 1.59 6.11
CA ARG A 124 2.44 1.70 5.61
C ARG A 124 2.34 2.65 4.41
N TRP A 125 2.97 3.82 4.47
CA TRP A 125 2.94 4.82 3.38
C TRP A 125 3.58 4.31 2.09
N PHE A 126 4.54 3.40 2.14
CA PHE A 126 5.19 2.83 0.96
C PHE A 126 4.48 1.60 0.44
N ALA A 127 3.98 0.77 1.35
CA ALA A 127 3.38 -0.49 0.99
C ALA A 127 1.91 -0.36 0.59
N ILE A 128 1.25 0.74 0.94
CA ILE A 128 -0.15 0.99 0.58
C ILE A 128 -0.25 2.35 -0.10
N LYS A 129 -0.57 2.33 -1.40
CA LYS A 129 -0.72 3.52 -2.22
C LYS A 129 -2.19 3.71 -2.59
N PHE A 130 -2.76 4.84 -2.19
CA PHE A 130 -4.08 5.23 -2.67
C PHE A 130 -4.06 5.50 -4.18
N LEU A 131 -4.94 4.80 -4.90
CA LEU A 131 -5.10 4.92 -6.35
C LEU A 131 -6.23 5.89 -6.71
N GLY A 132 -7.25 5.98 -5.87
CA GLY A 132 -8.37 6.88 -6.08
C GLY A 132 -9.66 6.40 -5.44
N PHE A 133 -10.65 7.27 -5.49
CA PHE A 133 -12.03 7.00 -5.10
C PHE A 133 -12.88 6.90 -6.36
N ASN A 134 -13.76 5.90 -6.43
CA ASN A 134 -14.53 5.57 -7.61
C ASN A 134 -15.99 5.33 -7.25
N PHE A 135 -16.85 5.52 -8.25
CA PHE A 135 -18.24 5.08 -8.23
C PHE A 135 -18.43 3.94 -9.22
N ASP A 136 -19.20 2.94 -8.81
CA ASP A 136 -19.79 1.93 -9.68
C ASP A 136 -21.29 2.24 -9.74
N ASP A 137 -21.66 3.11 -10.70
CA ASP A 137 -23.03 3.60 -10.83
C ASP A 137 -23.99 2.48 -11.27
N GLU A 138 -23.51 1.40 -11.91
CA GLU A 138 -24.34 0.26 -12.31
C GLU A 138 -24.86 -0.53 -11.09
N HIS A 139 -24.04 -0.62 -10.05
CA HIS A 139 -24.36 -1.34 -8.83
C HIS A 139 -24.61 -0.41 -7.62
N HIS A 140 -24.70 0.91 -7.85
CA HIS A 140 -24.86 1.95 -6.82
C HIS A 140 -23.87 1.80 -5.65
N ARG A 141 -22.58 1.62 -6.00
CA ARG A 141 -21.47 1.48 -5.05
C ARG A 141 -20.52 2.66 -5.13
N TYR A 142 -19.82 2.89 -4.03
CA TYR A 142 -18.58 3.66 -4.03
C TYR A 142 -17.46 2.84 -3.40
N TYR A 143 -16.22 3.12 -3.79
CA TYR A 143 -15.07 2.45 -3.19
C TYR A 143 -13.79 3.27 -3.33
N CYS A 144 -12.90 3.08 -2.36
CA CYS A 144 -11.52 3.50 -2.42
C CYS A 144 -10.68 2.35 -2.97
N SER A 145 -9.74 2.68 -3.85
CA SER A 145 -8.80 1.75 -4.44
C SER A 145 -7.41 1.98 -3.88
N TYR A 146 -6.73 0.91 -3.51
CA TYR A 146 -5.38 0.92 -2.98
C TYR A 146 -4.53 -0.10 -3.74
N LEU A 147 -3.29 0.25 -4.04
CA LEU A 147 -2.27 -0.72 -4.45
C LEU A 147 -1.49 -1.13 -3.21
N VAL A 148 -1.45 -2.42 -2.93
CA VAL A 148 -0.75 -2.99 -1.78
C VAL A 148 0.43 -3.82 -2.25
N TYR A 149 1.61 -3.55 -1.71
CA TYR A 149 2.79 -4.39 -1.87
C TYR A 149 2.80 -5.43 -0.75
N TRP A 150 3.00 -6.70 -1.11
CA TRP A 150 2.96 -7.82 -0.18
C TRP A 150 4.20 -8.72 -0.33
N PRO A 151 4.62 -9.42 0.73
CA PRO A 151 4.06 -9.41 2.08
C PRO A 151 4.37 -8.11 2.84
N LEU A 152 3.41 -7.59 3.61
CA LEU A 152 3.71 -6.51 4.56
C LEU A 152 4.65 -7.03 5.65
N LEU A 153 5.70 -6.26 5.97
CA LEU A 153 6.68 -6.60 7.01
C LEU A 153 5.97 -6.92 8.32
N GLY A 154 6.08 -8.14 8.84
CA GLY A 154 5.57 -8.50 10.18
C GLY A 154 4.54 -9.62 10.25
N ALA A 155 4.01 -10.12 9.13
CA ALA A 155 3.04 -11.23 9.14
C ALA A 155 3.70 -12.62 9.18
N LYS A 156 4.71 -12.85 10.04
CA LYS A 156 5.17 -14.23 10.32
C LYS A 156 4.20 -14.85 11.33
N GLY A 157 3.37 -15.77 10.82
CA GLY A 157 2.17 -16.31 11.46
C GLY A 157 2.38 -17.21 12.68
N ASP A 158 3.45 -17.05 13.44
CA ASP A 158 3.79 -18.09 14.42
C ASP A 158 3.23 -17.84 15.83
N GLU A 159 3.08 -16.61 16.37
CA GLU A 159 2.72 -16.50 17.81
C GLU A 159 1.88 -15.29 18.29
N VAL A 160 1.57 -14.26 17.49
CA VAL A 160 1.17 -12.96 18.09
C VAL A 160 -0.28 -12.49 17.86
N SER A 161 -1.06 -13.04 16.92
CA SER A 161 -2.50 -12.72 16.90
C SER A 161 -3.39 -13.84 16.36
N THR A 162 -4.47 -14.12 17.10
CA THR A 162 -5.55 -15.02 16.67
C THR A 162 -6.30 -14.47 15.45
N TYR A 163 -6.22 -13.17 15.22
CA TYR A 163 -6.88 -12.44 14.13
C TYR A 163 -5.86 -11.56 13.42
N GLY A 164 -5.22 -12.10 12.38
CA GLY A 164 -4.28 -11.38 11.54
C GLY A 164 -4.30 -11.98 10.14
N ASN A 165 -4.29 -11.12 9.12
CA ASN A 165 -4.08 -11.55 7.75
C ASN A 165 -2.66 -12.08 7.62
N PHE A 166 -2.52 -13.21 6.94
CA PHE A 166 -1.22 -13.80 6.70
C PHE A 166 -1.08 -14.24 5.26
N TRP A 167 0.18 -14.38 4.89
CA TRP A 167 0.60 -14.87 3.60
C TRP A 167 1.77 -15.79 3.84
N GLU A 168 1.69 -17.00 3.29
CA GLU A 168 2.74 -17.98 3.39
C GLU A 168 3.08 -18.51 2.00
N ARG A 169 4.37 -18.74 1.79
CA ARG A 169 4.85 -19.38 0.58
C ARG A 169 4.70 -20.89 0.73
N VAL A 170 3.85 -21.49 -0.10
CA VAL A 170 3.54 -22.93 -0.06
C VAL A 170 4.18 -23.71 -1.21
N GLY A 171 4.88 -23.02 -2.11
CA GLY A 171 5.64 -23.61 -3.21
C GLY A 171 6.60 -22.61 -3.86
N PRO A 172 7.39 -23.03 -4.88
CA PRO A 172 8.33 -22.16 -5.57
C PRO A 172 7.66 -20.90 -6.12
N ASP A 173 6.57 -21.08 -6.85
CA ASP A 173 5.80 -20.02 -7.50
C ASP A 173 4.41 -19.83 -6.87
N THR A 174 4.20 -20.30 -5.64
CA THR A 174 2.86 -20.44 -5.05
C THR A 174 2.77 -19.81 -3.67
N TRP A 175 1.76 -18.97 -3.52
CA TRP A 175 1.47 -18.24 -2.29
C TRP A 175 0.06 -18.50 -1.84
N LYS A 176 -0.10 -18.71 -0.54
CA LYS A 176 -1.38 -18.81 0.13
C LYS A 176 -1.60 -17.58 0.98
N PHE A 177 -2.79 -17.01 0.87
CA PHE A 177 -3.24 -15.83 1.59
C PHE A 177 -4.41 -16.22 2.49
N ARG A 178 -4.47 -15.61 3.67
CA ARG A 178 -5.65 -15.63 4.53
C ARG A 178 -6.13 -14.20 4.73
N PHE A 179 -7.36 -13.94 4.33
CA PHE A 179 -8.06 -12.67 4.53
C PHE A 179 -9.21 -12.87 5.52
N TRP A 180 -9.08 -12.31 6.72
CA TRP A 180 -10.16 -12.29 7.70
C TRP A 180 -11.37 -11.58 7.13
N ASP A 181 -12.54 -12.18 7.33
CA ASP A 181 -13.79 -11.54 6.97
C ASP A 181 -13.89 -10.24 7.79
N PRO A 182 -13.94 -9.09 7.11
CA PRO A 182 -14.06 -7.79 7.74
C PRO A 182 -15.06 -7.71 8.89
N TRP A 183 -16.19 -8.38 8.69
CA TRP A 183 -17.39 -8.12 9.45
C TRP A 183 -17.61 -9.15 10.56
N HIS A 184 -16.77 -10.20 10.59
CA HIS A 184 -16.70 -11.15 11.68
C HIS A 184 -16.38 -10.47 13.04
N LEU A 185 -15.66 -9.34 13.01
CA LEU A 185 -15.22 -8.63 14.22
C LEU A 185 -16.19 -7.53 14.69
N GLU A 186 -16.91 -6.87 13.78
CA GLU A 186 -17.70 -5.68 14.12
C GLU A 186 -19.18 -5.98 14.39
N SER A 187 -19.82 -6.91 13.66
CA SER A 187 -21.19 -7.37 13.99
C SER A 187 -21.68 -8.55 13.12
N THR A 188 -21.88 -9.72 13.72
CA THR A 188 -22.34 -10.93 13.00
C THR A 188 -23.80 -10.88 12.52
N ASP A 189 -24.60 -9.90 12.95
CA ASP A 189 -26.04 -9.90 12.70
C ASP A 189 -26.49 -8.92 11.60
N PHE A 190 -25.61 -8.05 11.08
CA PHE A 190 -26.05 -6.87 10.31
C PHE A 190 -25.43 -6.65 8.93
N TRP A 191 -24.59 -7.57 8.41
CA TRP A 191 -23.84 -7.31 7.18
C TRP A 191 -23.87 -8.49 6.19
N LEU A 192 -24.17 -8.19 4.92
CA LEU A 192 -23.93 -9.08 3.77
C LEU A 192 -22.58 -8.69 3.17
N ASP A 193 -21.72 -9.69 2.97
CA ASP A 193 -20.38 -9.51 2.40
C ASP A 193 -20.35 -9.98 0.94
N TYR A 194 -19.66 -9.20 0.11
CA TYR A 194 -19.46 -9.46 -1.32
C TYR A 194 -17.98 -9.53 -1.68
N PRO A 195 -17.21 -10.44 -1.06
CA PRO A 195 -15.78 -10.53 -1.29
C PRO A 195 -15.53 -11.07 -2.70
N SER A 196 -14.69 -10.36 -3.45
CA SER A 196 -14.34 -10.76 -4.81
C SER A 196 -12.82 -10.77 -5.00
N PHE A 197 -12.29 -11.88 -5.48
CA PHE A 197 -10.86 -12.05 -5.74
C PHE A 197 -10.64 -12.25 -7.22
N TYR A 198 -9.73 -11.48 -7.80
CA TYR A 198 -9.42 -11.49 -9.22
C TYR A 198 -7.97 -11.87 -9.48
N ALA A 199 -7.74 -12.69 -10.50
CA ALA A 199 -6.41 -12.97 -11.01
C ALA A 199 -6.09 -11.99 -12.15
N GLY A 200 -5.15 -11.09 -11.90
CA GLY A 200 -4.60 -10.21 -12.93
C GLY A 200 -3.70 -10.95 -13.91
N PRO A 201 -3.14 -10.24 -14.91
CA PRO A 201 -2.27 -10.83 -15.92
C PRO A 201 -1.09 -11.59 -15.29
N GLY A 202 -0.89 -12.84 -15.71
CA GLY A 202 0.19 -13.72 -15.24
C GLY A 202 -0.07 -14.43 -13.92
N VAL A 203 -1.19 -14.17 -13.24
CA VAL A 203 -1.60 -14.86 -12.02
C VAL A 203 -2.59 -15.97 -12.35
N THR A 204 -2.51 -17.08 -11.62
CA THR A 204 -3.47 -18.19 -11.69
C THR A 204 -3.95 -18.55 -10.29
N PHE A 205 -5.26 -18.77 -10.13
CA PHE A 205 -5.79 -19.35 -8.89
C PHE A 205 -5.45 -20.84 -8.81
N VAL A 206 -4.91 -21.27 -7.67
CA VAL A 206 -4.66 -22.67 -7.33
C VAL A 206 -5.81 -23.21 -6.47
N GLU A 207 -6.23 -22.45 -5.46
CA GLU A 207 -7.33 -22.79 -4.55
C GLU A 207 -7.98 -21.50 -4.05
N ALA A 208 -9.29 -21.54 -3.79
CA ALA A 208 -9.99 -20.44 -3.13
C ALA A 208 -11.17 -20.99 -2.33
N LYS A 209 -11.24 -20.65 -1.05
CA LYS A 209 -12.31 -21.12 -0.15
C LYS A 209 -12.59 -20.11 0.95
N ALA A 210 -13.83 -20.04 1.40
CA ALA A 210 -14.22 -19.35 2.62
C ALA A 210 -14.29 -20.37 3.76
N ILE A 211 -13.85 -19.99 4.95
CA ILE A 211 -13.88 -20.83 6.15
C ILE A 211 -14.94 -20.28 7.09
N HIS A 212 -15.99 -21.06 7.30
CA HIS A 212 -17.05 -20.74 8.26
C HIS A 212 -16.51 -20.82 9.69
N ASP A 213 -17.14 -20.11 10.63
CA ASP A 213 -16.89 -20.17 12.08
C ASP A 213 -16.93 -21.58 12.68
N SER A 214 -17.63 -22.51 12.04
CA SER A 214 -17.69 -23.92 12.43
C SER A 214 -16.46 -24.72 11.97
N GLY A 215 -15.59 -24.11 11.17
CA GLY A 215 -14.49 -24.74 10.44
C GLY A 215 -14.90 -25.35 9.09
N GLU A 216 -16.18 -25.24 8.70
CA GLU A 216 -16.63 -25.76 7.40
C GLU A 216 -16.08 -24.93 6.24
N GLU A 217 -15.52 -25.59 5.23
CA GLU A 217 -15.08 -24.94 3.99
C GLU A 217 -16.27 -24.69 3.05
N LYS A 218 -16.36 -23.47 2.52
CA LYS A 218 -17.38 -23.08 1.55
C LYS A 218 -16.73 -22.68 0.21
N PRO A 219 -17.11 -23.31 -0.90
CA PRO A 219 -16.58 -22.95 -2.21
C PRO A 219 -17.11 -21.57 -2.67
N PRO A 220 -16.44 -20.91 -3.63
CA PRO A 220 -16.93 -19.69 -4.26
C PRO A 220 -18.30 -19.88 -4.92
N HIS A 221 -19.14 -18.85 -4.93
CA HIS A 221 -20.38 -18.83 -5.72
C HIS A 221 -20.09 -18.54 -7.20
N VAL A 222 -19.07 -17.72 -7.46
CA VAL A 222 -18.48 -17.55 -8.80
C VAL A 222 -17.09 -18.17 -8.76
N ASP A 223 -16.87 -19.18 -9.60
CA ASP A 223 -15.64 -19.95 -9.64
C ASP A 223 -15.13 -20.04 -11.09
N THR A 224 -14.37 -19.01 -11.51
CA THR A 224 -13.77 -18.95 -12.86
C THR A 224 -12.25 -18.94 -12.79
N ALA A 225 -11.58 -18.96 -13.94
CA ALA A 225 -10.12 -18.85 -13.99
C ALA A 225 -9.59 -17.49 -13.50
N THR A 226 -10.41 -16.44 -13.61
CA THR A 226 -10.00 -15.05 -13.34
C THR A 226 -10.72 -14.42 -12.17
N GLU A 227 -11.73 -15.07 -11.60
CA GLU A 227 -12.56 -14.55 -10.52
C GLU A 227 -12.99 -15.67 -9.57
N LYS A 228 -12.87 -15.40 -8.27
CA LYS A 228 -13.45 -16.16 -7.16
C LYS A 228 -14.26 -15.18 -6.30
N SER A 229 -15.58 -15.33 -6.23
CA SER A 229 -16.40 -14.42 -5.42
C SER A 229 -17.49 -15.16 -4.65
N TRP A 230 -17.85 -14.58 -3.51
CA TRP A 230 -18.95 -15.04 -2.66
C TRP A 230 -20.02 -13.96 -2.60
N LYS A 231 -21.27 -14.42 -2.58
CA LYS A 231 -22.45 -13.56 -2.44
C LYS A 231 -23.37 -14.18 -1.41
N TRP A 232 -23.31 -13.72 -0.19
CA TRP A 232 -24.10 -14.30 0.89
C TRP A 232 -25.48 -13.63 0.98
N ASP A 233 -26.55 -14.43 1.07
CA ASP A 233 -27.93 -13.92 1.21
C ASP A 233 -28.25 -13.44 2.64
N LYS A 234 -27.39 -13.79 3.60
CA LYS A 234 -27.39 -13.41 5.03
C LYS A 234 -25.95 -13.45 5.53
N ASN A 235 -25.65 -13.01 6.76
CA ASN A 235 -24.31 -13.21 7.31
C ASN A 235 -23.92 -14.69 7.16
N GLY A 236 -22.83 -14.93 6.42
CA GLY A 236 -22.36 -16.28 6.07
C GLY A 236 -21.70 -17.00 7.23
N TYR A 237 -21.52 -16.34 8.38
CA TYR A 237 -20.69 -16.75 9.52
C TYR A 237 -19.31 -17.20 9.03
N ILE A 238 -18.73 -16.39 8.15
CA ILE A 238 -17.41 -16.63 7.60
C ILE A 238 -16.39 -15.99 8.54
N SER A 239 -15.39 -16.78 8.89
CA SER A 239 -14.27 -16.38 9.71
C SER A 239 -13.22 -15.70 8.83
N TYR A 240 -12.82 -16.37 7.75
CA TYR A 240 -11.81 -15.86 6.81
C TYR A 240 -11.88 -16.55 5.45
N TYR A 241 -11.21 -15.99 4.47
CA TYR A 241 -11.04 -16.49 3.11
C TYR A 241 -9.59 -16.96 2.92
N GLU A 242 -9.40 -18.19 2.44
CA GLU A 242 -8.10 -18.71 2.02
C GLU A 242 -8.00 -18.69 0.50
N ILE A 243 -7.00 -17.97 -0.02
CA ILE A 243 -6.78 -17.79 -1.44
C ILE A 243 -5.36 -18.23 -1.76
N THR A 244 -5.20 -19.23 -2.61
CA THR A 244 -3.91 -19.69 -3.09
C THR A 244 -3.74 -19.31 -4.55
N ILE A 245 -2.67 -18.60 -4.87
CA ILE A 245 -2.33 -18.18 -6.23
C ILE A 245 -0.96 -18.69 -6.63
N SER A 246 -0.71 -18.74 -7.93
CA SER A 246 0.62 -18.94 -8.49
C SER A 246 0.93 -17.97 -9.62
N TYR A 247 2.19 -17.55 -9.73
CA TYR A 247 2.71 -16.85 -10.90
C TYR A 247 4.24 -17.06 -11.04
N PRO A 248 4.80 -17.01 -12.25
CA PRO A 248 6.24 -17.20 -12.45
C PRO A 248 7.08 -16.14 -11.73
N GLY A 249 8.11 -16.56 -11.01
CA GLY A 249 9.04 -15.65 -10.32
C GLY A 249 8.54 -15.19 -8.95
N ALA A 250 7.53 -15.88 -8.39
CA ALA A 250 7.06 -15.59 -7.03
C ALA A 250 8.10 -15.99 -5.96
N ASP A 251 9.15 -16.71 -6.37
CA ASP A 251 10.30 -17.11 -5.56
C ASP A 251 11.28 -15.99 -5.23
N ASN A 252 11.28 -14.93 -6.03
CA ASN A 252 12.06 -13.71 -5.80
C ASN A 252 11.38 -12.87 -4.71
N THR A 253 11.38 -13.34 -3.48
CA THR A 253 10.64 -12.74 -2.34
C THR A 253 11.30 -11.49 -1.75
N ASP A 254 12.43 -11.05 -2.29
CA ASP A 254 13.15 -9.84 -1.85
C ASP A 254 12.62 -8.56 -2.53
N ILE A 255 11.44 -8.63 -3.16
CA ILE A 255 10.87 -7.58 -3.99
C ILE A 255 9.90 -6.71 -3.22
N ILE A 256 10.40 -5.53 -2.83
CA ILE A 256 9.65 -4.40 -2.31
C ILE A 256 9.84 -3.23 -3.26
N SER A 257 8.87 -2.32 -3.29
CA SER A 257 8.98 -1.11 -4.11
C SER A 257 10.29 -0.36 -3.84
N MET A 258 10.98 0.11 -4.89
CA MET A 258 12.03 1.13 -4.74
C MET A 258 11.50 2.41 -4.09
N GLY A 259 10.19 2.58 -3.90
CA GLY A 259 9.60 3.55 -2.96
C GLY A 259 10.31 3.59 -1.60
N TYR A 260 10.72 2.43 -1.07
CA TYR A 260 11.43 2.33 0.21
C TYR A 260 12.83 2.97 0.17
N PHE A 261 13.43 3.15 -1.03
CA PHE A 261 14.68 3.90 -1.23
C PHE A 261 14.59 5.31 -0.64
N PHE A 262 13.45 6.00 -0.75
CA PHE A 262 13.31 7.38 -0.26
C PHE A 262 13.25 7.47 1.26
N PHE A 263 12.61 6.50 1.93
CA PHE A 263 12.65 6.41 3.39
C PHE A 263 14.08 6.26 3.88
N VAL A 264 14.82 5.37 3.22
CA VAL A 264 16.22 5.14 3.49
C VAL A 264 17.03 6.38 3.11
N SER A 265 16.82 7.05 1.98
CA SER A 265 17.60 8.25 1.63
C SER A 265 17.35 9.42 2.59
N ASP A 266 16.12 9.58 3.09
CA ASP A 266 15.74 10.67 3.98
C ASP A 266 16.08 10.40 5.45
N LYS A 267 16.07 9.13 5.90
CA LYS A 267 16.41 8.74 7.29
C LYS A 267 17.81 8.16 7.46
N THR A 268 18.51 7.76 6.40
CA THR A 268 19.82 7.11 6.53
C THR A 268 20.92 8.12 6.80
N VAL A 269 21.58 7.84 7.91
CA VAL A 269 22.75 8.46 8.49
C VAL A 269 23.96 7.68 7.95
N GLY A 270 24.47 8.02 6.76
CA GLY A 270 25.71 7.40 6.27
C GLY A 270 25.98 7.57 4.78
N TYR A 271 26.65 8.65 4.42
CA TYR A 271 27.36 8.73 3.14
C TYR A 271 28.79 8.22 3.35
N VAL A 272 29.22 7.23 2.58
CA VAL A 272 30.63 6.79 2.56
C VAL A 272 31.17 6.92 1.15
N ALA A 273 31.86 8.02 0.86
CA ALA A 273 32.80 8.10 -0.26
C ALA A 273 33.88 9.15 0.03
N PRO A 274 35.12 9.01 -0.46
CA PRO A 274 35.96 7.81 -0.54
C PRO A 274 37.32 8.02 0.15
N GLY A 275 38.03 6.92 0.38
CA GLY A 275 39.48 6.94 0.42
C GLY A 275 40.03 7.38 -0.94
N ALA A 276 40.46 8.65 -0.99
CA ALA A 276 41.37 9.34 -1.92
C ALA A 276 40.75 10.57 -2.61
N PRO A 277 40.73 11.74 -1.95
CA PRO A 277 40.54 13.01 -2.63
C PRO A 277 41.91 13.59 -3.03
N ASP A 278 41.96 14.16 -4.23
CA ASP A 278 42.79 15.34 -4.49
C ASP A 278 42.72 16.28 -3.27
N LYS A 279 43.87 16.71 -2.76
CA LYS A 279 44.02 17.44 -1.49
C LYS A 279 43.07 18.65 -1.40
N ALA A 280 42.79 19.31 -2.54
CA ALA A 280 41.87 20.43 -2.62
C ALA A 280 40.39 20.06 -2.38
N LEU A 281 39.97 18.86 -2.79
CA LEU A 281 38.63 18.34 -2.50
C LEU A 281 38.52 17.91 -1.03
N LYS A 282 39.58 17.29 -0.48
CA LYS A 282 39.63 16.87 0.93
C LYS A 282 39.39 18.04 1.87
N ASP A 283 40.11 19.14 1.69
CA ASP A 283 40.04 20.30 2.58
C ASP A 283 38.67 21.02 2.49
N LYS A 284 38.03 20.98 1.32
CA LYS A 284 36.69 21.57 1.11
C LYS A 284 35.58 20.69 1.69
N PHE A 285 35.76 19.37 1.66
CA PHE A 285 34.83 18.38 2.20
C PHE A 285 34.96 18.21 3.72
N GLU A 286 36.16 18.24 4.32
CA GLU A 286 36.37 18.11 5.77
C GLU A 286 35.65 19.20 6.59
N LYS A 287 35.47 20.40 6.01
CA LYS A 287 34.72 21.49 6.65
C LYS A 287 33.21 21.21 6.74
N HIS A 288 32.64 20.44 5.81
CA HIS A 288 31.22 20.04 5.80
C HIS A 288 30.98 18.65 6.40
N LEU A 289 31.95 17.73 6.29
CA LEU A 289 31.86 16.36 6.80
C LEU A 289 31.89 16.25 8.32
N LYS A 290 32.44 17.22 9.06
CA LYS A 290 32.38 17.23 10.54
C LYS A 290 30.96 17.22 11.10
N GLN A 291 29.95 17.54 10.29
CA GLN A 291 28.54 17.45 10.67
C GLN A 291 27.87 16.13 10.23
N LEU A 292 28.55 15.29 9.43
CA LEU A 292 28.05 14.04 8.86
C LEU A 292 28.80 12.80 9.39
N VAL A 293 29.42 12.90 10.57
CA VAL A 293 30.34 11.89 11.10
C VAL A 293 29.62 10.73 11.82
N GLU A 294 30.04 9.51 11.45
CA GLU A 294 30.03 8.25 12.23
C GLU A 294 28.68 7.60 12.57
N LYS A 295 28.11 6.86 11.61
CA LYS A 295 27.58 5.52 11.95
C LYS A 295 28.53 4.45 11.41
N PRO A 296 29.07 3.56 12.26
CA PRO A 296 29.99 2.52 11.83
C PRO A 296 29.19 1.29 11.38
N VAL A 297 29.32 0.91 10.11
CA VAL A 297 28.74 -0.33 9.55
C VAL A 297 27.19 -0.30 9.56
N PRO A 298 26.51 -0.76 8.50
CA PRO A 298 25.06 -1.00 8.59
C PRO A 298 24.80 -1.92 9.79
N THR A 299 24.00 -1.47 10.77
CA THR A 299 23.58 -2.34 11.87
C THR A 299 22.64 -3.39 11.28
N PRO A 300 22.81 -4.70 11.58
CA PRO A 300 21.82 -5.70 11.19
C PRO A 300 20.43 -5.26 11.69
N GLY A 301 19.44 -5.22 10.80
CA GLY A 301 18.11 -4.70 11.15
C GLY A 301 17.95 -3.18 11.06
N GLU A 302 18.90 -2.42 10.48
CA GLU A 302 18.69 -1.04 10.05
C GLU A 302 18.72 -0.89 8.52
N SER A 303 17.66 -0.31 7.95
CA SER A 303 17.62 0.02 6.53
C SER A 303 18.68 1.07 6.16
N THR A 304 19.45 0.82 5.11
CA THR A 304 20.67 1.57 4.74
C THR A 304 20.78 1.77 3.22
N LEU A 305 21.24 2.95 2.81
CA LEU A 305 21.61 3.27 1.44
C LEU A 305 23.14 3.36 1.34
N LEU A 306 23.74 2.50 0.52
CA LEU A 306 25.17 2.48 0.25
C LEU A 306 25.42 3.06 -1.15
N VAL A 307 26.21 4.13 -1.19
CA VAL A 307 26.54 4.84 -2.42
C VAL A 307 28.03 4.68 -2.71
N GLY A 308 28.37 4.44 -3.97
CA GLY A 308 29.73 4.26 -4.48
C GLY A 308 30.16 2.80 -4.53
N GLY A 309 30.89 2.43 -5.60
CA GLY A 309 31.40 1.07 -5.78
C GLY A 309 32.48 0.65 -4.78
N PRO A 310 32.99 -0.59 -4.84
CA PRO A 310 33.83 -1.20 -3.80
C PRO A 310 35.11 -0.43 -3.47
N ILE A 311 35.66 0.31 -4.44
CA ILE A 311 36.84 1.17 -4.25
C ILE A 311 36.50 2.34 -3.31
N ALA A 312 35.33 2.95 -3.49
CA ALA A 312 34.88 4.12 -2.72
C ALA A 312 34.21 3.73 -1.39
N ASN A 313 33.48 2.61 -1.40
CA ASN A 313 32.69 2.12 -0.27
C ASN A 313 32.85 0.60 -0.13
N ARG A 314 33.87 0.15 0.60
CA ARG A 314 34.16 -1.28 0.80
C ARG A 314 33.03 -2.11 1.43
N TYR A 315 32.01 -1.47 2.02
CA TYR A 315 30.89 -2.19 2.64
C TYR A 315 29.96 -2.82 1.59
N VAL A 316 29.94 -2.28 0.37
CA VAL A 316 29.12 -2.83 -0.72
C VAL A 316 29.55 -4.21 -1.16
N THR A 317 30.82 -4.60 -0.95
CA THR A 317 31.36 -5.90 -1.38
C THR A 317 30.56 -7.09 -0.83
N ALA A 318 30.18 -7.05 0.44
CA ALA A 318 29.40 -8.13 1.06
C ALA A 318 28.01 -8.30 0.42
N TYR A 319 27.44 -7.21 -0.08
CA TYR A 319 26.11 -7.17 -0.69
C TYR A 319 26.16 -7.45 -2.20
N ASN A 320 27.24 -7.04 -2.86
CA ASN A 320 27.52 -7.39 -4.25
C ASN A 320 27.56 -8.90 -4.45
N ASP A 321 28.22 -9.64 -3.56
CA ASP A 321 28.28 -11.10 -3.60
C ASP A 321 26.87 -11.73 -3.53
N MET A 322 25.97 -11.18 -2.71
CA MET A 322 24.59 -11.66 -2.58
C MET A 322 23.77 -11.43 -3.86
N LEU A 323 24.07 -10.36 -4.59
CA LEU A 323 23.39 -9.98 -5.82
C LEU A 323 24.06 -10.50 -7.09
N GLY A 324 25.15 -11.28 -6.97
CA GLY A 324 25.91 -11.75 -8.13
C GLY A 324 26.61 -10.63 -8.91
N ILE A 325 26.89 -9.51 -8.24
CA ILE A 325 27.62 -8.36 -8.78
C ILE A 325 29.10 -8.55 -8.46
N SER A 326 29.97 -8.31 -9.44
CA SER A 326 31.42 -8.30 -9.23
C SER A 326 32.09 -7.19 -10.05
N TRP A 327 33.34 -6.90 -9.71
CA TRP A 327 34.08 -5.77 -10.27
C TRP A 327 35.49 -6.19 -10.67
N ASP A 328 35.91 -5.81 -11.89
CA ASP A 328 37.30 -5.90 -12.36
C ASP A 328 37.84 -4.49 -12.65
N GLY A 329 38.49 -3.88 -11.65
CA GLY A 329 38.89 -2.48 -11.70
C GLY A 329 37.67 -1.56 -11.77
N PHE A 330 37.50 -0.88 -12.92
CA PHE A 330 36.33 -0.04 -13.22
C PHE A 330 35.31 -0.77 -14.11
N LYS A 331 35.40 -2.08 -14.29
CA LYS A 331 34.44 -2.85 -15.08
C LYS A 331 33.44 -3.52 -14.15
N LEU A 332 32.16 -3.27 -14.40
CA LEU A 332 31.07 -3.93 -13.71
C LEU A 332 30.81 -5.29 -14.37
N ILE A 333 30.61 -6.33 -13.58
CA ILE A 333 30.29 -7.68 -14.06
C ILE A 333 29.01 -8.15 -13.38
N TYR A 334 28.01 -8.50 -14.17
CA TYR A 334 26.74 -9.02 -13.69
C TYR A 334 26.24 -10.13 -14.63
N ASN A 335 25.83 -11.28 -14.08
CA ASN A 335 25.38 -12.46 -14.85
C ASN A 335 26.32 -12.87 -16.00
N GLY A 336 27.64 -12.74 -15.79
CA GLY A 336 28.67 -13.07 -16.78
C GLY A 336 28.85 -12.04 -17.90
N VAL A 337 28.10 -10.94 -17.89
CA VAL A 337 28.24 -9.82 -18.83
C VAL A 337 29.13 -8.74 -18.21
N THR A 338 30.06 -8.20 -19.00
CA THR A 338 30.96 -7.12 -18.59
C THR A 338 30.51 -5.79 -19.16
N TYR A 339 30.39 -4.78 -18.29
CA TYR A 339 30.02 -3.41 -18.60
C TYR A 339 31.23 -2.51 -18.35
N GLU A 340 31.82 -2.00 -19.44
CA GLU A 340 33.07 -1.24 -19.40
C GLU A 340 32.80 0.25 -19.69
N PRO A 341 33.16 1.17 -18.78
CA PRO A 341 32.94 2.59 -19.00
C PRO A 341 33.90 3.16 -20.06
N VAL A 342 33.46 4.22 -20.74
CA VAL A 342 34.34 5.07 -21.54
C VAL A 342 34.58 6.36 -20.78
N TRP A 343 35.82 6.57 -20.36
CA TRP A 343 36.19 7.66 -19.46
C TRP A 343 35.57 9.01 -19.86
N LYS A 344 34.75 9.57 -18.97
CA LYS A 344 34.03 10.85 -19.11
C LYS A 344 32.98 10.96 -20.22
N SER A 345 32.65 9.88 -20.92
CA SER A 345 31.59 9.92 -21.95
C SER A 345 30.51 8.88 -21.74
N GLU A 346 30.87 7.71 -21.22
CA GLU A 346 29.94 6.60 -20.98
C GLU A 346 30.29 5.94 -19.65
N ASP A 347 29.29 5.68 -18.83
CA ASP A 347 29.48 4.98 -17.56
C ASP A 347 28.31 4.02 -17.32
N TYR A 348 28.57 3.00 -16.52
CA TYR A 348 27.56 2.03 -16.12
C TYR A 348 27.40 2.09 -14.61
N ALA A 349 26.19 1.86 -14.13
CA ALA A 349 25.92 1.82 -12.72
C ALA A 349 24.96 0.71 -12.35
N VAL A 350 25.23 0.10 -11.20
CA VAL A 350 24.36 -0.84 -10.52
C VAL A 350 23.42 -0.07 -9.62
N LEU A 351 22.13 -0.41 -9.69
CA LEU A 351 21.19 -0.19 -8.61
C LEU A 351 20.79 -1.55 -8.04
N GLY A 352 21.13 -1.80 -6.79
CA GLY A 352 20.74 -3.02 -6.08
C GLY A 352 19.75 -2.73 -4.96
N ALA A 353 18.82 -3.64 -4.72
CA ALA A 353 17.96 -3.62 -3.54
C ALA A 353 17.93 -5.02 -2.92
N ILE A 354 18.29 -5.10 -1.64
CA ILE A 354 18.28 -6.33 -0.84
C ILE A 354 17.35 -6.13 0.35
N HIS A 355 16.56 -7.15 0.67
CA HIS A 355 15.81 -7.22 1.90
C HIS A 355 16.36 -8.36 2.77
N SER A 356 16.88 -8.04 3.95
CA SER A 356 17.42 -9.02 4.90
C SER A 356 17.05 -8.65 6.32
N ASP A 357 16.57 -9.62 7.10
CA ASP A 357 16.25 -9.47 8.53
C ASP A 357 15.33 -8.29 8.87
N GLY A 358 14.32 -8.03 8.02
CA GLY A 358 13.36 -6.94 8.22
C GLY A 358 13.92 -5.55 7.91
N SER A 359 15.05 -5.48 7.20
CA SER A 359 15.72 -4.23 6.81
C SER A 359 16.16 -4.22 5.36
N PHE A 360 16.33 -3.01 4.84
CA PHE A 360 16.56 -2.76 3.43
C PHE A 360 17.94 -2.24 3.15
N ILE A 361 18.61 -2.78 2.15
CA ILE A 361 19.94 -2.35 1.77
C ILE A 361 19.89 -1.99 0.29
N PHE A 362 20.02 -0.70 0.02
CA PHE A 362 20.09 -0.18 -1.34
C PHE A 362 21.54 0.07 -1.72
N LEU A 363 21.91 -0.35 -2.92
CA LEU A 363 23.23 -0.13 -3.51
C LEU A 363 23.09 0.82 -4.69
N VAL A 364 23.95 1.82 -4.78
CA VAL A 364 24.08 2.71 -5.94
C VAL A 364 25.55 2.81 -6.29
N GLU A 365 25.98 2.05 -7.30
CA GLU A 365 27.41 1.83 -7.58
C GLU A 365 27.72 2.05 -9.05
N GLY A 366 28.39 3.15 -9.39
CA GLY A 366 28.91 3.37 -10.73
C GLY A 366 30.30 2.75 -10.94
N CYS A 367 30.60 2.37 -12.19
CA CYS A 367 31.96 2.04 -12.62
C CYS A 367 32.92 3.19 -12.33
N THR A 368 32.46 4.44 -12.45
CA THR A 368 33.18 5.58 -11.89
C THR A 368 32.27 6.45 -11.00
N ARG A 369 32.85 7.54 -10.47
CA ARG A 369 32.08 8.55 -9.73
C ARG A 369 30.95 9.16 -10.56
N TYR A 370 31.10 9.20 -11.88
CA TYR A 370 30.12 9.80 -12.79
C TYR A 370 28.88 8.92 -12.94
N GLY A 371 29.07 7.61 -13.15
CA GLY A 371 27.98 6.64 -13.15
C GLY A 371 27.25 6.59 -11.81
N THR A 372 27.99 6.72 -10.70
CA THR A 372 27.37 6.77 -9.36
C THR A 372 26.48 8.01 -9.21
N GLU A 373 26.96 9.17 -9.65
CA GLU A 373 26.21 10.44 -9.63
C GLU A 373 24.98 10.39 -10.54
N ALA A 374 25.13 9.87 -11.75
CA ALA A 374 24.03 9.71 -12.71
C ALA A 374 22.95 8.77 -12.18
N ALA A 375 23.35 7.63 -11.60
CA ALA A 375 22.43 6.66 -11.02
C ALA A 375 21.65 7.21 -9.83
N ALA A 376 22.33 7.91 -8.92
CA ALA A 376 21.67 8.54 -7.77
C ALA A 376 20.63 9.59 -8.20
N ASN A 377 20.93 10.38 -9.22
CA ASN A 377 19.99 11.36 -9.77
C ASN A 377 18.84 10.71 -10.56
N PHE A 378 19.13 9.64 -11.31
CA PHE A 378 18.12 8.89 -12.06
C PHE A 378 17.06 8.29 -11.15
N ILE A 379 17.45 7.63 -10.05
CA ILE A 379 16.52 7.07 -9.05
C ILE A 379 15.54 8.14 -8.56
N LYS A 380 16.05 9.35 -8.30
CA LYS A 380 15.24 10.46 -7.80
C LYS A 380 14.14 10.88 -8.78
N ALA A 381 14.42 10.81 -10.08
CA ALA A 381 13.50 11.26 -11.13
C ALA A 381 12.61 10.14 -11.71
N HIS A 382 13.08 8.89 -11.69
CA HIS A 382 12.47 7.76 -12.40
C HIS A 382 12.05 6.61 -11.50
N LEU A 383 11.70 6.90 -10.24
CA LEU A 383 11.34 5.88 -9.25
C LEU A 383 10.24 4.93 -9.70
N SER A 384 9.24 5.44 -10.42
CA SER A 384 8.14 4.62 -10.96
C SER A 384 8.61 3.58 -11.96
N GLU A 385 9.74 3.80 -12.62
CA GLU A 385 10.35 2.88 -13.60
C GLU A 385 11.15 1.77 -12.89
N LEU A 386 11.51 1.98 -11.63
CA LEU A 386 12.25 1.05 -10.78
C LEU A 386 11.31 0.24 -9.87
N SER A 387 10.20 -0.26 -10.43
CA SER A 387 9.10 -0.87 -9.66
C SER A 387 9.37 -2.28 -9.11
N ARG A 388 10.49 -2.92 -9.47
CA ARG A 388 10.86 -4.29 -9.05
C ARG A 388 12.16 -4.23 -8.23
N CYS A 389 12.30 -4.97 -7.13
CA CYS A 389 13.65 -5.16 -6.58
C CYS A 389 14.49 -6.06 -7.48
N GLY A 390 15.80 -5.96 -7.26
CA GLY A 390 16.81 -6.78 -7.88
C GLY A 390 17.95 -5.87 -8.31
N VAL A 391 18.60 -6.26 -9.40
CA VAL A 391 19.71 -5.51 -9.96
C VAL A 391 19.24 -4.82 -11.25
N TYR A 392 19.29 -3.50 -11.25
CA TYR A 392 19.23 -2.72 -12.49
C TYR A 392 20.64 -2.33 -12.90
N ILE A 393 20.92 -2.44 -14.19
CA ILE A 393 22.11 -1.81 -14.78
C ILE A 393 21.66 -0.59 -15.56
N LEU A 394 22.17 0.56 -15.18
CA LEU A 394 21.99 1.83 -15.87
C LEU A 394 23.20 2.10 -16.75
N LYS A 395 22.95 2.63 -17.94
CA LYS A 395 23.97 3.23 -18.81
C LYS A 395 23.75 4.74 -18.83
N TRP A 396 24.76 5.49 -18.42
CA TRP A 396 24.80 6.95 -18.55
C TRP A 396 25.68 7.33 -19.74
N THR A 397 25.21 8.29 -20.54
CA THR A 397 25.98 8.88 -21.64
C THR A 397 25.99 10.41 -21.50
N ASP A 398 27.19 10.99 -21.43
CA ASP A 398 27.43 12.42 -21.41
C ASP A 398 27.19 13.03 -22.80
N ILE A 399 26.18 13.88 -22.91
CA ILE A 399 25.78 14.47 -24.19
C ILE A 399 26.60 15.72 -24.51
N ASN A 400 27.11 16.44 -23.50
CA ASN A 400 27.80 17.71 -23.69
C ASN A 400 29.34 17.62 -23.58
N GLY A 401 29.86 16.46 -23.17
CA GLY A 401 31.28 16.15 -23.06
C GLY A 401 31.99 16.82 -21.89
N ASN A 402 31.27 17.30 -20.87
CA ASN A 402 31.87 17.97 -19.71
C ASN A 402 32.39 16.98 -18.64
N GLY A 403 32.08 15.69 -18.80
CA GLY A 403 32.43 14.60 -17.90
C GLY A 403 31.80 14.76 -16.52
N ARG A 404 30.51 15.15 -16.45
CA ARG A 404 29.67 15.25 -15.26
C ARG A 404 28.23 14.93 -15.65
N TYR A 405 27.47 14.38 -14.72
CA TYR A 405 26.05 14.19 -14.95
C TYR A 405 25.33 15.55 -15.06
N ASP A 406 24.56 15.71 -16.12
CA ASP A 406 23.62 16.81 -16.31
C ASP A 406 22.20 16.30 -16.59
N PRO A 407 21.14 17.07 -16.26
CA PRO A 407 19.74 16.66 -16.48
C PRO A 407 19.35 16.39 -17.94
N PHE A 408 20.17 16.80 -18.90
CA PHE A 408 19.97 16.57 -20.33
C PHE A 408 20.84 15.44 -20.88
N ASP A 409 21.65 14.79 -20.03
CA ASP A 409 22.29 13.53 -20.37
C ASP A 409 21.26 12.42 -20.52
N THR A 410 21.70 11.32 -21.12
CA THR A 410 20.86 10.12 -21.22
C THR A 410 21.24 9.13 -20.14
N VAL A 411 20.23 8.60 -19.45
CA VAL A 411 20.37 7.44 -18.58
C VAL A 411 19.34 6.41 -19.01
N GLU A 412 19.83 5.25 -19.43
CA GLU A 412 19.01 4.16 -19.94
C GLU A 412 19.12 2.95 -19.01
N ILE A 413 18.00 2.28 -18.74
CA ILE A 413 18.04 0.98 -18.07
C ILE A 413 18.39 -0.06 -19.13
N VAL A 414 19.58 -0.66 -19.02
CA VAL A 414 20.07 -1.69 -19.95
C VAL A 414 19.88 -3.11 -19.41
N VAL A 415 19.61 -3.25 -18.12
CA VAL A 415 19.17 -4.50 -17.49
C VAL A 415 18.08 -4.20 -16.48
N HIS A 416 17.00 -4.98 -16.57
CA HIS A 416 15.93 -5.01 -15.57
C HIS A 416 15.97 -6.35 -14.82
N PRO A 417 15.53 -6.37 -13.55
CA PRO A 417 15.35 -7.61 -12.79
C PRO A 417 14.21 -8.50 -13.31
#